data_AF-A0A1V3QMJ8-F1
#
_entry.id   AF-A0A1V3QMJ8-F1
#
_cell.length_a   1.000
_cell.length_b   1.000
_cell.length_c   1.000
_cell.angle_alpha   90.00
_cell.angle_beta   90.00
_cell.angle_gamma   90.00
#
_symmetry.space_group_name_H-M   'P 1'
#
loop_
_entity.id
_entity.type
_entity.pdbx_description
1 polymer ?
#
loop_
_entity_poly.entity_id
_entity_poly.type
_entity_poly.pdbx_seq_one_letter_code
_entity_poly.pdbx_strand_id
1 'polypeptide(L)'
;MLIISKSNPMKKNIFYFVFFAIFAKIIFSCNESDQKEVIEESHYLPVIDVTNLPKENRPMTMFKDDENPSKMYDSKDRWFQVNQPMQIILNGKDSVQVSLYSPVALNDVKVYVKVAASEKRFLIFNFKKIPAFHRSFHQIPLVNGKRDYLTEDGGTVTIDKMEGFTTGNIEFSVESSDPLLAKFKKIESSRMVQFNTKYHLEDPVKFGPMNPVLAKEAITMIINFSFALSHPLFYNNFMNFDKYKEEVSKFKGEPLTGALNLHGNEEDLNGVYDYFTKEQLDKVYTNYIDKRTLNMAMAINDTAWGAGALVSQSERKYIEGHWKGDMSTWAHEYGHHSGYQHSSNLANKADGGGLQTMMANLYVYLIYLDELPFTDPEVLKSYSKTTYLKGIYKRPVFKIKPDNPFLLKYKGGGR
;
A
#
# COMPACT_ATOMS: atom_id res chain seq x y z
N MET A 1 18.57 21.17 78.46
CA MET A 1 19.42 20.01 78.80
C MET A 1 18.64 18.74 78.47
N LEU A 2 19.16 17.95 77.52
CA LEU A 2 18.92 16.52 77.25
C LEU A 2 18.36 15.72 78.46
N ILE A 3 17.38 14.79 78.39
CA ILE A 3 17.41 13.42 77.80
C ILE A 3 16.01 12.73 77.96
N ILE A 4 15.41 12.12 76.90
CA ILE A 4 15.10 10.66 76.59
C ILE A 4 14.25 9.91 77.69
N SER A 5 13.26 9.01 77.48
CA SER A 5 12.90 8.04 76.42
C SER A 5 11.52 7.36 76.61
N LYS A 6 10.90 6.93 75.49
CA LYS A 6 10.06 5.72 75.19
C LYS A 6 8.82 5.44 76.08
N SER A 7 7.68 4.91 75.59
CA SER A 7 7.35 4.04 74.44
C SER A 7 5.82 3.97 74.25
N ASN A 8 5.38 3.68 73.01
CA ASN A 8 4.02 3.35 72.54
C ASN A 8 3.72 1.83 72.74
N PRO A 9 2.52 1.24 72.49
CA PRO A 9 1.54 1.62 71.45
C PRO A 9 0.02 1.43 71.72
N MET A 10 -0.75 1.93 70.73
CA MET A 10 -2.21 2.02 70.54
C MET A 10 -3.00 0.69 70.38
N LYS A 11 -4.34 0.75 70.60
CA LYS A 11 -5.38 0.62 69.54
C LYS A 11 -6.78 1.07 70.00
N LYS A 12 -7.58 1.60 69.06
CA LYS A 12 -8.79 2.45 69.17
C LYS A 12 -10.11 1.71 68.87
N ASN A 13 -11.12 1.85 69.73
CA ASN A 13 -12.43 2.56 69.62
C ASN A 13 -13.06 2.86 68.22
N ILE A 14 -14.40 2.95 67.97
CA ILE A 14 -15.71 2.67 68.63
C ILE A 14 -16.85 3.24 67.72
N PHE A 15 -18.03 2.56 67.64
CA PHE A 15 -19.47 3.02 67.60
C PHE A 15 -20.08 3.88 66.46
N TYR A 16 -21.42 3.99 66.19
CA TYR A 16 -22.72 3.36 66.55
C TYR A 16 -23.86 3.78 65.57
N PHE A 17 -25.00 3.06 65.65
CA PHE A 17 -26.36 3.22 65.08
C PHE A 17 -27.11 4.55 65.34
N VAL A 18 -28.11 4.91 64.49
CA VAL A 18 -29.48 5.43 64.83
C VAL A 18 -30.50 5.21 63.67
N PHE A 19 -31.77 4.93 64.03
CA PHE A 19 -33.01 4.71 63.25
C PHE A 19 -33.79 6.00 62.90
N PHE A 20 -34.63 6.01 61.84
CA PHE A 20 -35.92 6.74 61.80
C PHE A 20 -36.88 6.18 60.72
N ALA A 21 -38.19 6.19 61.00
CA ALA A 21 -39.30 5.64 60.22
C ALA A 21 -40.25 6.74 59.67
N ILE A 22 -41.18 6.42 58.75
CA ILE A 22 -42.64 6.78 58.72
C ILE A 22 -43.35 6.36 57.40
N PHE A 23 -44.62 5.93 57.55
CA PHE A 23 -45.70 5.43 56.67
C PHE A 23 -46.12 6.36 55.47
N ALA A 24 -46.87 5.99 54.41
CA ALA A 24 -48.20 5.31 54.34
C ALA A 24 -48.71 4.88 52.91
N LYS A 25 -49.49 3.77 52.89
CA LYS A 25 -50.68 3.31 52.11
C LYS A 25 -51.01 3.80 50.67
N ILE A 26 -51.11 2.90 49.65
CA ILE A 26 -52.30 2.23 48.99
C ILE A 26 -53.32 3.26 48.43
N ILE A 27 -53.73 3.33 47.14
CA ILE A 27 -54.72 2.46 46.42
C ILE A 27 -54.58 2.58 44.87
N PHE A 28 -54.90 1.47 44.17
CA PHE A 28 -55.08 1.28 42.72
C PHE A 28 -55.83 2.37 41.96
N SER A 29 -55.35 2.69 40.75
CA SER A 29 -56.19 2.89 39.57
C SER A 29 -55.44 2.33 38.35
N CYS A 30 -55.97 1.26 37.76
CA CYS A 30 -55.59 0.86 36.41
C CYS A 30 -55.97 2.00 35.46
N ASN A 31 -55.03 2.44 34.65
CA ASN A 31 -55.32 2.86 33.30
C ASN A 31 -54.25 2.25 32.40
N GLU A 32 -54.72 1.46 31.44
CA GLU A 32 -53.95 0.91 30.35
C GLU A 32 -53.21 2.04 29.63
N SER A 33 -51.88 1.98 29.68
CA SER A 33 -51.06 2.36 28.55
C SER A 33 -49.81 1.50 28.61
N ASP A 34 -49.77 0.47 27.77
CA ASP A 34 -48.56 -0.26 27.42
C ASP A 34 -47.55 0.74 26.85
N GLN A 35 -46.78 1.40 27.71
CA GLN A 35 -45.47 1.91 27.32
C GLN A 35 -44.55 0.70 27.25
N LYS A 36 -44.55 0.06 26.08
CA LYS A 36 -43.39 -0.70 25.65
C LYS A 36 -42.19 0.23 25.80
N GLU A 37 -41.28 -0.11 26.71
CA GLU A 37 -39.89 0.33 26.62
C GLU A 37 -39.44 0.02 25.19
N VAL A 38 -39.36 1.07 24.37
CA VAL A 38 -38.63 1.02 23.12
C VAL A 38 -37.19 0.91 23.55
N ILE A 39 -36.66 -0.31 23.56
CA ILE A 39 -35.22 -0.51 23.50
C ILE A 39 -34.82 0.15 22.19
N GLU A 40 -34.25 1.35 22.29
CA GLU A 40 -33.68 2.08 21.17
C GLU A 40 -32.62 1.15 20.55
N GLU A 41 -32.96 0.57 19.39
CA GLU A 41 -32.04 -0.29 18.66
C GLU A 41 -30.81 0.54 18.30
N SER A 42 -29.76 0.38 19.09
CA SER A 42 -28.36 0.70 18.78
C SER A 42 -28.16 0.88 17.26
N HIS A 43 -28.06 2.14 16.82
CA HIS A 43 -27.91 2.55 15.42
C HIS A 43 -26.55 2.21 14.79
N TYR A 44 -25.93 1.09 15.17
CA TYR A 44 -24.63 0.69 14.63
C TYR A 44 -24.77 0.02 13.27
N LEU A 45 -23.91 0.44 12.33
CA LEU A 45 -23.83 -0.17 11.02
C LEU A 45 -23.50 -1.66 11.11
N PRO A 46 -24.08 -2.49 10.22
CA PRO A 46 -23.75 -3.90 10.16
C PRO A 46 -22.27 -4.07 9.82
N VAL A 47 -21.60 -4.95 10.56
CA VAL A 47 -20.28 -5.44 10.18
C VAL A 47 -20.44 -6.28 8.91
N ILE A 48 -19.73 -5.91 7.84
CA ILE A 48 -19.78 -6.60 6.56
C ILE A 48 -18.80 -7.77 6.57
N ASP A 49 -19.32 -8.95 6.29
CA ASP A 49 -18.52 -10.11 5.93
C ASP A 49 -18.50 -10.25 4.40
N VAL A 50 -17.39 -9.86 3.76
CA VAL A 50 -17.29 -9.95 2.30
C VAL A 50 -17.26 -11.38 1.77
N THR A 51 -17.03 -12.37 2.65
CA THR A 51 -17.08 -13.79 2.27
C THR A 51 -18.51 -14.31 2.19
N ASN A 52 -19.48 -13.55 2.70
CA ASN A 52 -20.90 -13.88 2.73
C ASN A 52 -21.76 -12.67 2.34
N LEU A 53 -21.55 -12.15 1.13
CA LEU A 53 -22.33 -11.03 0.61
C LEU A 53 -23.64 -11.48 -0.05
N PRO A 54 -24.68 -10.64 -0.02
CA PRO A 54 -25.88 -10.84 -0.82
C PRO A 54 -25.55 -11.05 -2.31
N LYS A 55 -26.44 -11.73 -3.04
CA LYS A 55 -26.23 -12.14 -4.44
C LYS A 55 -26.02 -10.97 -5.39
N GLU A 56 -26.52 -9.79 -5.03
CA GLU A 56 -26.38 -8.50 -5.70
C GLU A 56 -24.99 -7.87 -5.49
N ASN A 57 -24.31 -8.19 -4.38
CA ASN A 57 -22.99 -7.67 -4.01
C ASN A 57 -21.91 -8.74 -4.21
N ARG A 58 -21.88 -9.40 -5.37
CA ARG A 58 -21.01 -10.59 -5.55
C ARG A 58 -19.53 -10.26 -5.34
N PRO A 59 -18.85 -10.94 -4.42
CA PRO A 59 -17.40 -10.85 -4.30
C PRO A 59 -16.77 -11.53 -5.52
N MET A 60 -15.74 -10.89 -6.07
CA MET A 60 -14.98 -11.35 -7.21
C MET A 60 -13.51 -11.39 -6.83
N THR A 61 -12.85 -12.51 -7.08
CA THR A 61 -11.38 -12.53 -7.11
C THR A 61 -10.96 -12.05 -8.49
N MET A 62 -10.30 -10.89 -8.56
CA MET A 62 -9.63 -10.39 -9.75
C MET A 62 -8.39 -11.23 -10.05
N PHE A 63 -8.00 -11.32 -11.32
CA PHE A 63 -6.80 -12.02 -11.76
C PHE A 63 -6.76 -13.50 -11.34
N LYS A 64 -7.90 -14.19 -11.41
CA LYS A 64 -7.91 -15.66 -11.33
C LYS A 64 -7.08 -16.22 -12.47
N ASP A 65 -6.38 -17.33 -12.22
CA ASP A 65 -5.43 -17.89 -13.20
C ASP A 65 -6.12 -18.19 -14.54
N ASP A 66 -7.38 -18.62 -14.51
CA ASP A 66 -8.24 -18.93 -15.67
C ASP A 66 -9.12 -17.76 -16.16
N GLU A 67 -8.97 -16.55 -15.59
CA GLU A 67 -9.69 -15.37 -16.07
C GLU A 67 -9.20 -14.98 -17.47
N ASN A 68 -10.14 -14.64 -18.38
CA ASN A 68 -9.76 -14.13 -19.70
C ASN A 68 -8.89 -12.86 -19.54
N PRO A 69 -7.66 -12.83 -20.09
CA PRO A 69 -6.76 -11.68 -19.99
C PRO A 69 -7.37 -10.36 -20.46
N SER A 70 -8.38 -10.38 -21.34
CA SER A 70 -9.07 -9.16 -21.79
C SER A 70 -9.64 -8.33 -20.64
N LYS A 71 -10.03 -8.97 -19.52
CA LYS A 71 -10.50 -8.27 -18.31
C LYS A 71 -9.35 -7.55 -17.59
N MET A 72 -8.20 -8.22 -17.44
CA MET A 72 -6.97 -7.63 -16.90
C MET A 72 -6.52 -6.40 -17.70
N TYR A 73 -6.71 -6.43 -19.01
CA TYR A 73 -6.35 -5.34 -19.92
C TYR A 73 -7.36 -4.21 -20.03
N ASP A 74 -8.57 -4.36 -19.50
CA ASP A 74 -9.57 -3.29 -19.54
C ASP A 74 -9.17 -2.20 -18.54
N SER A 75 -8.59 -1.11 -19.03
CA SER A 75 -8.15 0.01 -18.19
C SER A 75 -9.29 0.82 -17.56
N LYS A 76 -10.54 0.57 -17.96
CA LYS A 76 -11.73 1.10 -17.26
C LYS A 76 -12.11 0.24 -16.06
N ASP A 77 -11.74 -1.04 -16.08
CA ASP A 77 -12.06 -2.02 -15.04
C ASP A 77 -10.87 -2.30 -14.09
N ARG A 78 -9.67 -2.53 -14.62
CA ARG A 78 -8.47 -2.97 -13.89
C ARG A 78 -7.37 -1.91 -13.94
N TRP A 79 -7.33 -1.10 -12.89
CA TRP A 79 -6.32 -0.09 -12.63
C TRP A 79 -6.27 0.20 -11.13
N PHE A 80 -5.13 0.68 -10.64
CA PHE A 80 -5.03 1.20 -9.28
C PHE A 80 -3.93 2.25 -9.18
N GLN A 81 -4.02 3.15 -8.20
CA GLN A 81 -2.88 3.97 -7.80
C GLN A 81 -2.04 3.17 -6.80
N VAL A 82 -0.72 3.15 -6.97
CA VAL A 82 0.14 2.25 -6.17
C VAL A 82 0.16 2.59 -4.66
N ASN A 83 -0.10 3.84 -4.28
CA ASN A 83 -0.34 4.25 -2.88
C ASN A 83 -1.76 3.97 -2.38
N GLN A 84 -2.66 3.49 -3.23
CA GLN A 84 -4.01 3.07 -2.89
C GLN A 84 -4.29 1.64 -3.41
N PRO A 85 -3.57 0.59 -2.97
CA PRO A 85 -3.92 -0.77 -3.35
C PRO A 85 -5.32 -1.18 -2.87
N MET A 86 -5.76 -0.62 -1.73
CA MET A 86 -7.13 -0.72 -1.24
C MET A 86 -7.92 0.50 -1.72
N GLN A 87 -8.81 0.30 -2.69
CA GLN A 87 -9.58 1.36 -3.32
C GLN A 87 -11.06 1.27 -2.96
N ILE A 88 -11.62 2.44 -2.63
CA ILE A 88 -13.06 2.68 -2.54
C ILE A 88 -13.37 3.77 -3.54
N ILE A 89 -14.02 3.40 -4.64
CA ILE A 89 -14.40 4.35 -5.68
C ILE A 89 -15.91 4.36 -5.86
N LEU A 90 -16.46 5.51 -6.19
CA LEU A 90 -17.87 5.64 -6.52
C LEU A 90 -18.18 4.82 -7.78
N ASN A 91 -19.29 4.07 -7.74
CA ASN A 91 -19.83 3.31 -8.84
C ASN A 91 -21.27 3.80 -9.11
N GLY A 92 -21.44 4.63 -10.14
CA GLY A 92 -22.71 5.34 -10.36
C GLY A 92 -22.93 6.46 -9.36
N LYS A 93 -24.15 6.59 -8.83
CA LYS A 93 -24.56 7.70 -7.92
C LYS A 93 -24.88 7.26 -6.49
N ASP A 94 -24.91 5.95 -6.24
CA ASP A 94 -25.49 5.36 -5.03
C ASP A 94 -24.72 4.14 -4.50
N SER A 95 -23.67 3.71 -5.18
CA SER A 95 -22.88 2.54 -4.79
C SER A 95 -21.37 2.81 -4.86
N VAL A 96 -20.59 1.98 -4.21
CA VAL A 96 -19.13 1.96 -4.32
C VAL A 96 -18.65 0.64 -4.89
N GLN A 97 -17.57 0.72 -5.66
CA GLN A 97 -16.71 -0.41 -5.93
C GLN A 97 -15.60 -0.44 -4.88
N VAL A 98 -15.47 -1.58 -4.21
CA VAL A 98 -14.40 -1.89 -3.27
C VAL A 98 -13.44 -2.83 -3.99
N SER A 99 -12.15 -2.48 -4.06
CA SER A 99 -11.12 -3.31 -4.71
C SER A 99 -9.85 -3.36 -3.87
N LEU A 100 -9.23 -4.54 -3.78
CA LEU A 100 -7.93 -4.74 -3.16
C LEU A 100 -6.95 -5.33 -4.18
N TYR A 101 -5.96 -4.56 -4.60
CA TYR A 101 -4.85 -4.99 -5.45
C TYR A 101 -3.69 -5.46 -4.58
N SER A 102 -3.85 -6.60 -3.92
CA SER A 102 -2.83 -7.18 -3.06
C SER A 102 -2.87 -8.71 -3.10
N PRO A 103 -1.71 -9.39 -3.05
CA PRO A 103 -1.65 -10.84 -2.87
C PRO A 103 -2.03 -11.31 -1.47
N VAL A 104 -2.15 -10.40 -0.50
CA VAL A 104 -2.49 -10.71 0.89
C VAL A 104 -3.79 -10.01 1.25
N ALA A 105 -4.62 -10.69 2.04
CA ALA A 105 -5.88 -10.12 2.52
C ALA A 105 -5.62 -9.03 3.57
N LEU A 106 -6.55 -8.07 3.70
CA LEU A 106 -6.58 -7.12 4.80
C LEU A 106 -7.67 -7.52 5.82
N ASN A 107 -7.44 -7.26 7.10
CA ASN A 107 -8.40 -7.53 8.17
C ASN A 107 -8.90 -6.22 8.80
N ASP A 108 -10.09 -6.24 9.41
CA ASP A 108 -10.69 -5.09 10.13
C ASP A 108 -10.57 -3.76 9.37
N VAL A 109 -11.08 -3.74 8.14
CA VAL A 109 -11.00 -2.57 7.25
C VAL A 109 -12.23 -1.70 7.43
N LYS A 110 -12.01 -0.50 7.96
CA LYS A 110 -13.02 0.52 8.18
C LYS A 110 -13.01 1.52 7.03
N VAL A 111 -14.17 1.76 6.43
CA VAL A 111 -14.36 2.78 5.40
C VAL A 111 -15.15 3.91 6.00
N TYR A 112 -14.50 5.07 6.08
CA TYR A 112 -15.11 6.33 6.49
C TYR A 112 -15.48 7.15 5.27
N VAL A 113 -16.45 8.03 5.46
CA VAL A 113 -16.88 8.99 4.47
C VAL A 113 -16.87 10.41 5.04
N LYS A 114 -16.49 11.38 4.22
CA LYS A 114 -16.63 12.82 4.49
C LYS A 114 -17.56 13.42 3.43
N VAL A 115 -18.55 14.18 3.89
CA VAL A 115 -19.54 14.91 3.09
C VAL A 115 -19.73 16.32 3.65
N ALA A 116 -20.25 17.26 2.86
CA ALA A 116 -20.44 18.64 3.30
C ALA A 116 -21.40 18.80 4.49
N ALA A 117 -22.35 17.87 4.68
CA ALA A 117 -23.32 17.92 5.78
C ALA A 117 -22.74 17.56 7.15
N SER A 118 -21.46 17.16 7.23
CA SER A 118 -20.81 16.79 8.49
C SER A 118 -19.39 17.33 8.56
N GLU A 119 -19.05 17.99 9.67
CA GLU A 119 -17.70 18.48 9.93
C GLU A 119 -16.69 17.33 10.12
N LYS A 120 -17.12 16.18 10.63
CA LYS A 120 -16.28 15.00 10.83
C LYS A 120 -16.59 13.93 9.80
N ARG A 121 -15.61 13.09 9.49
CA ARG A 121 -15.88 11.85 8.76
C ARG A 121 -16.53 10.83 9.68
N PHE A 122 -17.34 9.95 9.11
CA PHE A 122 -18.06 8.91 9.84
C PHE A 122 -18.00 7.57 9.12
N LEU A 123 -18.06 6.49 9.89
CA LEU A 123 -17.92 5.13 9.41
C LEU A 123 -19.14 4.76 8.56
N ILE A 124 -18.95 4.16 7.38
CA ILE A 124 -20.03 3.62 6.54
C ILE A 124 -19.92 2.11 6.32
N PHE A 125 -18.71 1.54 6.38
CA PHE A 125 -18.51 0.10 6.30
C PHE A 125 -17.43 -0.35 7.27
N ASN A 126 -17.62 -1.52 7.87
CA ASN A 126 -16.58 -2.25 8.58
C ASN A 126 -16.48 -3.67 8.00
N PHE A 127 -15.40 -3.95 7.29
CA PHE A 127 -15.12 -5.26 6.70
C PHE A 127 -14.23 -6.09 7.62
N LYS A 128 -14.71 -7.23 8.12
CA LYS A 128 -13.88 -8.13 8.96
C LYS A 128 -12.62 -8.59 8.23
N LYS A 129 -12.76 -8.87 6.93
CA LYS A 129 -11.70 -9.33 6.05
C LYS A 129 -11.99 -8.87 4.63
N ILE A 130 -10.96 -8.50 3.88
CA ILE A 130 -10.99 -8.26 2.44
C ILE A 130 -9.98 -9.20 1.80
N PRO A 131 -10.41 -10.25 1.07
CA PRO A 131 -9.53 -11.23 0.45
C PRO A 131 -8.50 -10.62 -0.51
N ALA A 132 -7.43 -11.36 -0.76
CA ALA A 132 -6.46 -11.01 -1.79
C ALA A 132 -7.15 -10.85 -3.17
N PHE A 133 -6.68 -9.86 -3.95
CA PHE A 133 -7.24 -9.50 -5.26
C PHE A 133 -8.77 -9.35 -5.27
N HIS A 134 -9.38 -8.87 -4.18
CA HIS A 134 -10.84 -8.79 -4.04
C HIS A 134 -11.45 -7.64 -4.83
N ARG A 135 -12.68 -7.85 -5.32
CA ARG A 135 -13.59 -6.81 -5.79
C ARG A 135 -15.02 -7.09 -5.35
N SER A 136 -15.76 -6.06 -4.97
CA SER A 136 -17.20 -6.15 -4.67
C SER A 136 -17.87 -4.79 -4.85
N PHE A 137 -19.19 -4.78 -4.95
CA PHE A 137 -19.99 -3.57 -5.04
C PHE A 137 -20.91 -3.49 -3.82
N HIS A 138 -21.09 -2.29 -3.27
CA HIS A 138 -21.92 -2.06 -2.09
C HIS A 138 -22.71 -0.77 -2.24
N GLN A 139 -24.00 -0.80 -1.92
CA GLN A 139 -24.80 0.41 -1.86
C GLN A 139 -24.32 1.30 -0.70
N ILE A 140 -24.18 2.61 -0.95
CA ILE A 140 -23.77 3.57 0.07
C ILE A 140 -24.93 3.72 1.08
N PRO A 141 -24.73 3.49 2.39
CA PRO A 141 -25.82 3.52 3.37
C PRO A 141 -26.60 4.83 3.42
N LEU A 142 -25.95 5.95 3.05
CA LEU A 142 -26.53 7.30 3.01
C LEU A 142 -27.72 7.46 2.04
N VAL A 143 -27.87 6.55 1.06
CA VAL A 143 -29.01 6.59 0.13
C VAL A 143 -30.26 5.88 0.69
N ASN A 144 -30.12 5.13 1.79
CA ASN A 144 -31.15 4.26 2.36
C ASN A 144 -31.88 4.88 3.57
N GLY A 145 -32.09 6.20 3.53
CA GLY A 145 -32.82 6.95 4.57
C GLY A 145 -31.92 7.66 5.58
N LYS A 146 -32.56 8.35 6.52
CA LYS A 146 -31.89 9.00 7.66
C LYS A 146 -31.32 7.96 8.62
N ARG A 147 -30.06 8.13 9.05
CA ARG A 147 -29.35 7.20 9.95
C ARG A 147 -28.34 7.93 10.83
N ASP A 148 -28.01 7.31 11.96
CA ASP A 148 -26.88 7.71 12.79
C ASP A 148 -25.62 6.92 12.42
N TYR A 149 -24.48 7.58 12.53
CA TYR A 149 -23.17 7.05 12.17
C TYR A 149 -22.13 7.36 13.24
N LEU A 150 -21.19 6.43 13.44
CA LEU A 150 -20.04 6.63 14.33
C LEU A 150 -19.03 7.57 13.67
N THR A 151 -18.69 8.67 14.33
CA THR A 151 -17.63 9.57 13.88
C THR A 151 -16.24 9.02 14.21
N GLU A 152 -15.20 9.57 13.57
CA GLU A 152 -13.81 9.12 13.78
C GLU A 152 -13.30 9.22 15.22
N ASP A 153 -13.89 10.08 16.05
CA ASP A 153 -13.57 10.27 17.46
C ASP A 153 -14.48 9.47 18.42
N GLY A 154 -15.31 8.56 17.87
CA GLY A 154 -16.19 7.70 18.66
C GLY A 154 -17.51 8.34 19.09
N GLY A 155 -17.80 9.57 18.65
CA GLY A 155 -19.11 10.20 18.78
C GLY A 155 -20.10 9.69 17.73
N THR A 156 -21.27 10.34 17.67
CA THR A 156 -22.31 10.03 16.69
C THR A 156 -22.71 11.25 15.87
N VAL A 157 -23.13 11.01 14.63
CA VAL A 157 -23.71 12.04 13.76
C VAL A 157 -24.92 11.47 13.03
N THR A 158 -26.01 12.24 13.00
CA THR A 158 -27.22 11.90 12.24
C THR A 158 -27.13 12.53 10.86
N ILE A 159 -27.29 11.73 9.80
CA ILE A 159 -27.30 12.20 8.42
C ILE A 159 -28.63 11.84 7.78
N ASP A 160 -29.32 12.85 7.22
CA ASP A 160 -30.53 12.65 6.42
C ASP A 160 -30.18 11.94 5.10
N LYS A 161 -31.19 11.36 4.45
CA LYS A 161 -31.03 10.68 3.16
C LYS A 161 -30.35 11.62 2.15
N MET A 162 -29.33 11.12 1.47
CA MET A 162 -28.64 11.82 0.38
C MET A 162 -28.82 11.08 -0.94
N GLU A 163 -28.81 11.82 -2.04
CA GLU A 163 -28.94 11.29 -3.40
C GLU A 163 -27.93 11.95 -4.34
N GLY A 164 -27.60 11.27 -5.43
CA GLY A 164 -26.82 11.87 -6.51
C GLY A 164 -25.36 12.13 -6.17
N PHE A 165 -24.68 11.18 -5.49
CA PHE A 165 -23.25 11.32 -5.21
C PHE A 165 -22.42 11.44 -6.50
N THR A 166 -21.35 12.24 -6.40
CA THR A 166 -20.34 12.47 -7.45
C THR A 166 -18.98 12.60 -6.78
N THR A 167 -17.87 12.43 -7.52
CA THR A 167 -16.50 12.42 -6.99
C THR A 167 -16.07 13.69 -6.23
N GLY A 168 -16.86 14.77 -6.22
CA GLY A 168 -16.58 16.00 -5.46
C GLY A 168 -17.46 16.24 -4.23
N ASN A 169 -18.53 15.47 -4.01
CA ASN A 169 -19.43 15.69 -2.86
C ASN A 169 -19.33 14.59 -1.79
N ILE A 170 -18.54 13.56 -2.05
CA ILE A 170 -18.28 12.44 -1.15
C ILE A 170 -16.81 12.02 -1.27
N GLU A 171 -16.14 11.94 -0.13
CA GLU A 171 -14.76 11.48 -0.04
C GLU A 171 -14.68 10.24 0.84
N PHE A 172 -13.96 9.22 0.36
CA PHE A 172 -13.76 7.97 1.10
C PHE A 172 -12.36 7.93 1.69
N SER A 173 -12.25 7.42 2.92
CA SER A 173 -10.97 7.12 3.55
C SER A 173 -11.00 5.76 4.22
N VAL A 174 -9.84 5.10 4.27
CA VAL A 174 -9.71 3.74 4.78
C VAL A 174 -8.79 3.69 5.99
N GLU A 175 -9.24 3.03 7.04
CA GLU A 175 -8.49 2.74 8.26
C GLU A 175 -8.50 1.25 8.55
N SER A 176 -7.44 0.76 9.19
CA SER A 176 -7.36 -0.60 9.70
C SER A 176 -6.20 -0.69 10.69
N SER A 177 -6.30 -1.62 11.64
CA SER A 177 -5.19 -2.03 12.49
C SER A 177 -4.22 -3.00 11.79
N ASP A 178 -4.54 -3.48 10.58
CA ASP A 178 -3.73 -4.41 9.82
C ASP A 178 -2.38 -3.78 9.43
N PRO A 179 -1.23 -4.39 9.81
CA PRO A 179 0.10 -3.86 9.51
C PRO A 179 0.36 -3.66 8.01
N LEU A 180 -0.28 -4.44 7.14
CA LEU A 180 -0.11 -4.30 5.70
C LEU A 180 -0.71 -2.99 5.18
N LEU A 181 -1.87 -2.57 5.69
CA LEU A 181 -2.43 -1.27 5.32
C LEU A 181 -1.51 -0.12 5.79
N ALA A 182 -0.90 -0.25 6.96
CA ALA A 182 0.09 0.72 7.44
C ALA A 182 1.31 0.79 6.51
N LYS A 183 1.76 -0.33 5.92
CA LYS A 183 2.80 -0.33 4.89
C LYS A 183 2.33 0.37 3.61
N PHE A 184 1.09 0.15 3.15
CA PHE A 184 0.55 0.86 1.97
C PHE A 184 0.50 2.38 2.17
N LYS A 185 0.11 2.86 3.35
CA LYS A 185 0.07 4.30 3.69
C LYS A 185 1.44 4.98 3.65
N LYS A 186 2.55 4.22 3.68
CA LYS A 186 3.91 4.75 3.55
C LYS A 186 4.35 4.94 2.09
N ILE A 187 3.57 4.46 1.12
CA ILE A 187 3.88 4.63 -0.30
C ILE A 187 3.48 6.05 -0.70
N GLU A 188 4.46 6.86 -1.09
CA GLU A 188 4.26 8.23 -1.58
C GLU A 188 3.93 8.24 -3.09
N SER A 189 4.37 7.21 -3.82
CA SER A 189 4.14 7.10 -5.25
C SER A 189 2.65 7.00 -5.59
N SER A 190 2.16 7.91 -6.43
CA SER A 190 0.76 7.95 -6.86
C SER A 190 0.55 7.43 -8.29
N ARG A 191 1.52 6.69 -8.83
CA ARG A 191 1.50 6.16 -10.20
C ARG A 191 0.24 5.34 -10.43
N MET A 192 -0.43 5.59 -11.54
CA MET A 192 -1.59 4.82 -11.96
C MET A 192 -1.14 3.59 -12.74
N VAL A 193 -1.22 2.43 -12.12
CA VAL A 193 -0.79 1.15 -12.68
C VAL A 193 -1.91 0.55 -13.52
N GLN A 194 -1.56 0.17 -14.75
CA GLN A 194 -2.46 -0.46 -15.73
C GLN A 194 -1.71 -1.55 -16.53
N PHE A 195 -2.47 -2.39 -17.23
CA PHE A 195 -1.96 -3.30 -18.24
C PHE A 195 -2.54 -2.90 -19.59
N ASN A 196 -1.78 -3.03 -20.68
CA ASN A 196 -2.25 -2.64 -21.99
C ASN A 196 -1.90 -3.69 -23.05
N THR A 197 -2.89 -4.09 -23.85
CA THR A 197 -2.69 -5.06 -24.94
C THR A 197 -1.81 -4.52 -26.05
N LYS A 198 -1.79 -3.20 -26.27
CA LYS A 198 -1.11 -2.57 -27.40
C LYS A 198 0.33 -3.05 -27.58
N TYR A 199 1.06 -3.26 -26.48
CA TYR A 199 2.48 -3.61 -26.55
C TYR A 199 2.71 -4.96 -27.24
N HIS A 200 1.95 -6.01 -26.91
CA HIS A 200 2.13 -7.33 -27.53
C HIS A 200 1.35 -7.49 -28.84
N LEU A 201 0.41 -6.59 -29.14
CA LEU A 201 -0.30 -6.58 -30.43
C LEU A 201 0.48 -5.82 -31.51
N GLU A 202 1.09 -4.69 -31.14
CA GLU A 202 1.82 -3.82 -32.07
C GLU A 202 3.28 -4.27 -32.26
N ASP A 203 3.93 -4.81 -31.22
CA ASP A 203 5.31 -5.32 -31.31
C ASP A 203 5.44 -6.71 -30.64
N PRO A 204 4.86 -7.76 -31.26
CA PRO A 204 4.89 -9.13 -30.72
C PRO A 204 6.30 -9.76 -30.71
N VAL A 205 7.29 -9.12 -31.36
CA VAL A 205 8.69 -9.55 -31.35
C VAL A 205 9.40 -9.04 -30.09
N LYS A 206 8.94 -7.93 -29.49
CA LYS A 206 9.48 -7.45 -28.21
C LYS A 206 8.63 -7.87 -27.01
N PHE A 207 7.32 -7.91 -27.17
CA PHE A 207 6.39 -8.12 -26.05
C PHE A 207 5.50 -9.33 -26.26
N GLY A 208 5.32 -10.10 -25.20
CA GLY A 208 4.38 -11.21 -25.18
C GLY A 208 3.09 -10.87 -24.42
N PRO A 209 2.03 -11.67 -24.60
CA PRO A 209 0.80 -11.49 -23.85
C PRO A 209 1.05 -11.75 -22.36
N MET A 210 0.62 -10.81 -21.51
CA MET A 210 0.48 -11.04 -20.09
C MET A 210 -0.76 -11.88 -19.81
N ASN A 211 -0.73 -12.58 -18.69
CA ASN A 211 -1.86 -13.33 -18.17
C ASN A 211 -2.07 -12.97 -16.68
N PRO A 212 -3.19 -13.41 -16.08
CA PRO A 212 -3.47 -13.13 -14.68
C PRO A 212 -2.38 -13.56 -13.68
N VAL A 213 -1.67 -14.66 -13.93
CA VAL A 213 -0.56 -15.12 -13.08
C VAL A 213 0.56 -14.07 -13.07
N LEU A 214 0.97 -13.59 -14.25
CA LEU A 214 2.00 -12.56 -14.37
C LEU A 214 1.54 -11.19 -13.85
N ALA A 215 0.26 -10.84 -14.01
CA ALA A 215 -0.27 -9.59 -13.48
C ALA A 215 -0.23 -9.54 -11.96
N LYS A 216 -0.53 -10.65 -11.27
CA LYS A 216 -0.42 -10.72 -9.80
C LYS A 216 1.01 -10.50 -9.31
N GLU A 217 2.00 -11.08 -9.99
CA GLU A 217 3.42 -10.82 -9.73
C GLU A 217 3.79 -9.37 -9.99
N ALA A 218 3.35 -8.81 -11.12
CA ALA A 218 3.60 -7.42 -11.50
C ALA A 218 3.04 -6.43 -10.47
N ILE A 219 1.79 -6.62 -10.02
CA ILE A 219 1.13 -5.82 -8.97
C ILE A 219 1.93 -5.90 -7.66
N THR A 220 2.34 -7.11 -7.26
CA THR A 220 3.13 -7.33 -6.04
C THR A 220 4.48 -6.62 -6.11
N MET A 221 5.17 -6.77 -7.23
CA MET A 221 6.48 -6.16 -7.48
C MET A 221 6.41 -4.64 -7.46
N ILE A 222 5.43 -4.01 -8.14
CA ILE A 222 5.34 -2.54 -8.21
C ILE A 222 4.98 -1.94 -6.86
N ILE A 223 4.13 -2.59 -6.06
CA ILE A 223 3.82 -2.13 -4.70
C ILE A 223 5.08 -2.15 -3.82
N ASN A 224 5.85 -3.25 -3.85
CA ASN A 224 7.13 -3.32 -3.13
C ASN A 224 8.14 -2.28 -3.62
N PHE A 225 8.24 -2.10 -4.94
CA PHE A 225 9.18 -1.14 -5.52
C PHE A 225 8.83 0.30 -5.15
N SER A 226 7.55 0.65 -5.20
CA SER A 226 7.06 1.96 -4.77
C SER A 226 7.22 2.18 -3.26
N PHE A 227 7.07 1.14 -2.43
CA PHE A 227 7.43 1.22 -1.01
C PHE A 227 8.93 1.50 -0.82
N ALA A 228 9.80 0.81 -1.57
CA ALA A 228 11.24 1.04 -1.50
C ALA A 228 11.61 2.46 -1.94
N LEU A 229 10.97 3.00 -2.99
CA LEU A 229 11.14 4.39 -3.44
C LEU A 229 10.77 5.38 -2.32
N SER A 230 9.69 5.11 -1.59
CA SER A 230 9.21 5.97 -0.50
C SER A 230 9.93 5.74 0.84
N HIS A 231 10.93 4.85 0.87
CA HIS A 231 11.66 4.58 2.10
C HIS A 231 12.60 5.75 2.43
N PRO A 232 12.70 6.19 3.70
CA PRO A 232 13.64 7.25 4.08
C PRO A 232 15.10 6.96 3.68
N LEU A 233 15.52 5.69 3.74
CA LEU A 233 16.84 5.29 3.24
C LEU A 233 17.01 5.53 1.73
N PHE A 234 15.96 5.34 0.92
CA PHE A 234 16.04 5.67 -0.50
C PHE A 234 16.23 7.16 -0.67
N TYR A 235 15.31 7.98 -0.11
CA TYR A 235 15.37 9.43 -0.25
C TYR A 235 16.70 10.00 0.25
N ASN A 236 17.17 9.58 1.42
CA ASN A 236 18.43 10.08 1.99
C ASN A 236 19.66 9.74 1.12
N ASN A 237 19.73 8.54 0.55
CA ASN A 237 20.85 8.16 -0.32
C ASN A 237 20.68 8.75 -1.73
N PHE A 238 19.45 8.91 -2.22
CA PHE A 238 19.16 9.60 -3.48
C PHE A 238 19.62 11.06 -3.42
N MET A 239 19.27 11.75 -2.33
CA MET A 239 19.68 13.14 -2.12
C MET A 239 21.17 13.27 -1.89
N ASN A 240 21.85 12.26 -1.33
CA ASN A 240 23.28 12.26 -1.00
C ASN A 240 24.05 11.13 -1.72
N PHE A 241 23.82 11.01 -3.03
CA PHE A 241 24.31 9.89 -3.82
C PHE A 241 25.84 9.82 -3.89
N ASP A 242 26.50 10.98 -3.87
CA ASP A 242 27.94 11.14 -3.70
C ASP A 242 28.48 10.40 -2.47
N LYS A 243 27.86 10.63 -1.31
CA LYS A 243 28.25 9.96 -0.06
C LYS A 243 27.99 8.46 -0.12
N TYR A 244 26.86 8.05 -0.71
CA TYR A 244 26.58 6.64 -0.93
C TYR A 244 27.69 5.98 -1.78
N LYS A 245 28.13 6.61 -2.87
CA LYS A 245 29.22 6.08 -3.71
C LYS A 245 30.54 5.99 -2.96
N GLU A 246 30.91 7.01 -2.18
CA GLU A 246 32.12 6.98 -1.35
C GLU A 246 32.09 5.83 -0.34
N GLU A 247 30.97 5.61 0.33
CA GLU A 247 30.79 4.52 1.29
C GLU A 247 30.91 3.15 0.60
N VAL A 248 30.26 2.97 -0.55
CA VAL A 248 30.37 1.73 -1.34
C VAL A 248 31.82 1.45 -1.74
N SER A 249 32.54 2.47 -2.23
CA SER A 249 33.95 2.37 -2.59
C SER A 249 34.81 1.96 -1.39
N LYS A 250 34.62 2.60 -0.23
CA LYS A 250 35.31 2.27 1.03
C LYS A 250 35.03 0.84 1.48
N PHE A 251 33.77 0.39 1.42
CA PHE A 251 33.39 -0.97 1.82
C PHE A 251 33.99 -2.04 0.92
N LYS A 252 34.13 -1.77 -0.38
CA LYS A 252 34.71 -2.71 -1.33
C LYS A 252 36.24 -2.65 -1.43
N GLY A 253 36.85 -1.56 -0.94
CA GLY A 253 38.28 -1.30 -1.17
C GLY A 253 38.60 -1.04 -2.64
N GLU A 254 37.62 -0.58 -3.42
CA GLU A 254 37.72 -0.29 -4.85
C GLU A 254 37.79 1.22 -5.08
N PRO A 255 38.54 1.71 -6.10
CA PRO A 255 38.57 3.13 -6.42
C PRO A 255 37.20 3.65 -6.83
N LEU A 256 36.91 4.91 -6.51
CA LEU A 256 35.71 5.58 -6.98
C LEU A 256 35.85 5.89 -8.48
N THR A 257 34.95 5.34 -9.30
CA THR A 257 34.98 5.51 -10.77
C THR A 257 33.64 6.06 -11.30
N GLY A 258 33.70 6.72 -12.46
CA GLY A 258 32.54 7.26 -13.18
C GLY A 258 31.88 8.46 -12.49
N ALA A 259 30.60 8.71 -12.78
CA ALA A 259 29.84 9.85 -12.27
C ALA A 259 29.78 9.87 -10.73
N LEU A 260 30.28 10.93 -10.10
CA LEU A 260 30.36 11.03 -8.64
C LEU A 260 28.99 11.26 -8.00
N ASN A 261 28.05 11.90 -8.71
CA ASN A 261 26.70 12.19 -8.25
C ASN A 261 25.68 11.93 -9.38
N LEU A 262 24.38 12.12 -9.12
CA LEU A 262 23.32 11.97 -10.10
C LEU A 262 23.32 13.14 -11.11
N HIS A 263 23.14 12.84 -12.39
CA HIS A 263 23.06 13.82 -13.48
C HIS A 263 21.94 13.50 -14.47
N GLY A 264 21.55 14.51 -15.24
CA GLY A 264 20.47 14.43 -16.21
C GLY A 264 20.87 13.82 -17.55
N ASN A 265 20.05 14.09 -18.57
CA ASN A 265 20.22 13.57 -19.92
C ASN A 265 21.24 14.35 -20.76
N GLU A 266 21.71 15.49 -20.27
CA GLU A 266 22.70 16.33 -20.96
C GLU A 266 23.98 15.52 -21.24
N GLU A 267 24.56 15.75 -22.41
CA GLU A 267 25.77 15.05 -22.83
C GLU A 267 26.95 15.38 -21.92
N ASP A 268 27.77 14.37 -21.65
CA ASP A 268 29.03 14.54 -20.95
C ASP A 268 30.07 15.20 -21.89
N LEU A 269 30.11 16.53 -21.87
CA LEU A 269 31.10 17.31 -22.58
C LEU A 269 32.43 17.25 -21.79
N ASN A 270 33.22 16.20 -22.05
CA ASN A 270 34.62 16.01 -21.61
C ASN A 270 34.87 15.26 -20.28
N GLY A 271 33.97 14.40 -19.81
CA GLY A 271 34.14 13.71 -18.51
C GLY A 271 33.70 14.54 -17.31
N VAL A 272 32.97 15.63 -17.56
CA VAL A 272 32.48 16.59 -16.55
C VAL A 272 30.95 16.60 -16.63
N TYR A 273 30.34 15.76 -15.81
CA TYR A 273 28.89 15.69 -15.69
C TYR A 273 28.31 16.96 -15.06
N ASP A 274 27.16 17.43 -15.58
CA ASP A 274 26.33 18.43 -14.92
C ASP A 274 25.47 17.75 -13.84
N TYR A 275 26.03 17.64 -12.64
CA TYR A 275 25.35 17.02 -11.51
C TYR A 275 24.18 17.87 -11.04
N PHE A 276 23.09 17.20 -10.66
CA PHE A 276 21.95 17.88 -10.08
C PHE A 276 22.29 18.52 -8.73
N THR A 277 21.87 19.77 -8.57
CA THR A 277 21.73 20.41 -7.25
C THR A 277 20.69 19.68 -6.39
N LYS A 278 20.69 19.92 -5.07
CA LYS A 278 19.69 19.31 -4.17
C LYS A 278 18.25 19.70 -4.56
N GLU A 279 18.02 20.93 -5.00
CA GLU A 279 16.70 21.37 -5.45
C GLU A 279 16.26 20.66 -6.74
N GLN A 280 17.20 20.46 -7.68
CA GLN A 280 16.91 19.65 -8.88
C GLN A 280 16.64 18.20 -8.51
N LEU A 281 17.39 17.60 -7.58
CA LEU A 281 17.16 16.24 -7.10
C LEU A 281 15.78 16.08 -6.46
N ASP A 282 15.33 17.04 -5.67
CA ASP A 282 13.98 17.01 -5.07
C ASP A 282 12.87 17.00 -6.15
N LYS A 283 13.05 17.81 -7.21
CA LYS A 283 12.18 17.79 -8.40
C LYS A 283 12.25 16.45 -9.14
N VAL A 284 13.44 15.87 -9.30
CA VAL A 284 13.61 14.53 -9.88
C VAL A 284 12.87 13.49 -9.05
N TYR A 285 13.04 13.48 -7.73
CA TYR A 285 12.38 12.54 -6.83
C TYR A 285 10.86 12.65 -6.96
N THR A 286 10.31 13.87 -6.94
CA THR A 286 8.88 14.13 -7.14
C THR A 286 8.38 13.57 -8.48
N ASN A 287 9.15 13.73 -9.56
CA ASN A 287 8.83 13.15 -10.86
C ASN A 287 8.86 11.61 -10.86
N TYR A 288 9.68 10.97 -10.02
CA TYR A 288 9.73 9.52 -9.88
C TYR A 288 8.47 8.95 -9.21
N ILE A 289 7.82 9.72 -8.33
CA ILE A 289 6.69 9.27 -7.50
C ILE A 289 5.35 9.91 -7.89
N ASP A 290 5.28 10.62 -9.02
CA ASP A 290 4.07 11.32 -9.46
C ASP A 290 2.90 10.39 -9.86
N LYS A 291 1.84 11.00 -10.44
CA LYS A 291 0.57 10.37 -10.80
C LYS A 291 0.44 9.86 -12.24
N ARG A 292 1.50 9.85 -13.05
CA ARG A 292 1.43 9.40 -14.46
C ARG A 292 1.06 7.91 -14.54
N THR A 293 0.50 7.53 -15.68
CA THR A 293 0.19 6.14 -16.00
C THR A 293 1.45 5.32 -16.20
N LEU A 294 1.52 4.18 -15.52
CA LEU A 294 2.52 3.13 -15.71
C LEU A 294 1.82 1.89 -16.27
N ASN A 295 2.05 1.62 -17.55
CA ASN A 295 1.60 0.42 -18.23
C ASN A 295 2.65 -0.68 -18.09
N MET A 296 2.29 -1.73 -17.38
CA MET A 296 3.14 -2.91 -17.23
C MET A 296 2.94 -3.87 -18.41
N ALA A 297 4.03 -4.43 -18.93
CA ALA A 297 4.02 -5.39 -20.02
C ALA A 297 5.04 -6.51 -19.82
N MET A 298 4.83 -7.66 -20.48
CA MET A 298 5.79 -8.75 -20.49
C MET A 298 6.69 -8.64 -21.72
N ALA A 299 7.99 -8.49 -21.48
CA ALA A 299 9.01 -8.56 -22.52
C ALA A 299 9.42 -10.01 -22.77
N ILE A 300 9.74 -10.35 -24.02
CA ILE A 300 10.23 -11.68 -24.38
C ILE A 300 11.76 -11.77 -24.27
N ASN A 301 12.29 -13.00 -24.28
CA ASN A 301 13.74 -13.30 -24.32
C ASN A 301 14.58 -12.69 -23.19
N ASP A 302 14.06 -12.63 -21.96
CA ASP A 302 14.79 -12.09 -20.78
C ASP A 302 15.26 -10.62 -20.92
N THR A 303 14.61 -9.87 -21.82
CA THR A 303 14.80 -8.42 -21.96
C THR A 303 13.87 -7.63 -21.04
N ALA A 304 14.05 -6.31 -21.01
CA ALA A 304 13.16 -5.36 -20.38
C ALA A 304 13.22 -4.05 -21.19
N TRP A 305 12.14 -3.25 -21.08
CA TRP A 305 11.98 -2.01 -21.84
C TRP A 305 11.16 -1.01 -21.02
N GLY A 306 11.60 0.23 -21.01
CA GLY A 306 10.90 1.38 -20.46
C GLY A 306 10.91 2.54 -21.44
N ALA A 307 9.76 3.19 -21.62
CA ALA A 307 9.63 4.39 -22.46
C ALA A 307 8.26 5.03 -22.27
N GLY A 308 8.22 6.33 -21.95
CA GLY A 308 6.95 7.03 -21.72
C GLY A 308 6.13 6.31 -20.65
N ALA A 309 4.92 5.86 -20.96
CA ALA A 309 4.09 5.10 -20.01
C ALA A 309 4.50 3.62 -19.83
N LEU A 310 5.37 3.06 -20.67
CA LEU A 310 5.77 1.65 -20.61
C LEU A 310 6.84 1.42 -19.53
N VAL A 311 6.65 0.37 -18.73
CA VAL A 311 7.73 -0.37 -18.08
C VAL A 311 7.44 -1.86 -18.22
N SER A 312 8.42 -2.63 -18.65
CA SER A 312 8.26 -4.07 -18.86
C SER A 312 9.36 -4.86 -18.19
N GLN A 313 9.11 -6.17 -18.07
CA GLN A 313 10.01 -7.10 -17.42
C GLN A 313 9.79 -8.48 -18.05
N SER A 314 10.80 -9.35 -18.01
CA SER A 314 10.67 -10.71 -18.50
C SER A 314 9.84 -11.61 -17.58
N GLU A 315 9.30 -12.69 -18.13
CA GLU A 315 8.53 -13.69 -17.37
C GLU A 315 9.32 -14.18 -16.12
N ARG A 316 10.59 -14.55 -16.31
CA ARG A 316 11.45 -15.01 -15.21
C ARG A 316 11.63 -13.97 -14.12
N LYS A 317 11.78 -12.71 -14.50
CA LYS A 317 12.00 -11.61 -13.55
C LYS A 317 10.72 -11.26 -12.77
N TYR A 318 9.53 -11.42 -13.38
CA TYR A 318 8.26 -11.39 -12.65
C TYR A 318 8.10 -12.60 -11.70
N ILE A 319 8.47 -13.81 -12.12
CA ILE A 319 8.21 -15.03 -11.31
C ILE A 319 9.25 -15.23 -10.20
N GLU A 320 10.51 -14.86 -10.43
CA GLU A 320 11.60 -15.11 -9.48
C GLU A 320 12.40 -13.86 -9.10
N GLY A 321 12.55 -12.91 -10.04
CA GLY A 321 13.52 -11.82 -9.91
C GLY A 321 13.25 -10.92 -8.73
N HIS A 322 12.05 -10.33 -8.66
CA HIS A 322 11.71 -9.38 -7.59
C HIS A 322 11.72 -10.01 -6.20
N TRP A 323 11.28 -11.27 -6.06
CA TRP A 323 11.40 -12.04 -4.81
C TRP A 323 12.84 -12.25 -4.34
N LYS A 324 13.81 -12.25 -5.27
CA LYS A 324 15.25 -12.36 -4.98
C LYS A 324 15.94 -10.98 -4.85
N GLY A 325 15.20 -9.89 -5.04
CA GLY A 325 15.70 -8.52 -5.07
C GLY A 325 16.43 -8.13 -6.37
N ASP A 326 16.23 -8.88 -7.45
CA ASP A 326 16.80 -8.62 -8.77
C ASP A 326 16.05 -7.48 -9.49
N MET A 327 16.20 -6.27 -8.95
CA MET A 327 15.45 -5.07 -9.34
C MET A 327 16.28 -4.06 -10.14
N SER A 328 17.55 -4.35 -10.44
CA SER A 328 18.41 -3.42 -11.18
C SER A 328 17.87 -3.14 -12.59
N THR A 329 17.41 -4.16 -13.32
CA THR A 329 16.84 -3.98 -14.65
C THR A 329 15.52 -3.21 -14.57
N TRP A 330 14.66 -3.54 -13.61
CA TRP A 330 13.41 -2.80 -13.41
C TRP A 330 13.67 -1.31 -13.11
N ALA A 331 14.61 -1.01 -12.22
CA ALA A 331 14.98 0.36 -11.87
C ALA A 331 15.52 1.15 -13.08
N HIS A 332 16.28 0.48 -13.96
CA HIS A 332 16.73 1.06 -15.24
C HIS A 332 15.55 1.43 -16.13
N GLU A 333 14.63 0.50 -16.39
CA GLU A 333 13.45 0.77 -17.23
C GLU A 333 12.50 1.79 -16.59
N TYR A 334 12.40 1.79 -15.27
CA TYR A 334 11.63 2.79 -14.53
C TYR A 334 12.25 4.20 -14.66
N GLY A 335 13.58 4.29 -14.79
CA GLY A 335 14.28 5.52 -15.12
C GLY A 335 13.87 6.07 -16.50
N HIS A 336 13.79 5.20 -17.51
CA HIS A 336 13.25 5.58 -18.83
C HIS A 336 11.79 6.03 -18.79
N HIS A 337 10.95 5.31 -18.05
CA HIS A 337 9.57 5.73 -17.78
C HIS A 337 9.49 7.11 -17.11
N SER A 338 10.46 7.41 -16.24
CA SER A 338 10.55 8.68 -15.54
C SER A 338 11.10 9.83 -16.40
N GLY A 339 11.58 9.55 -17.62
CA GLY A 339 12.04 10.54 -18.61
C GLY A 339 13.56 10.60 -18.81
N TYR A 340 14.31 9.64 -18.26
CA TYR A 340 15.77 9.61 -18.35
C TYR A 340 16.27 8.71 -19.47
N GLN A 341 17.36 9.09 -20.11
CA GLN A 341 17.99 8.36 -21.22
C GLN A 341 19.23 7.62 -20.74
N HIS A 342 19.86 6.83 -21.62
CA HIS A 342 21.13 6.16 -21.29
C HIS A 342 22.28 7.12 -21.01
N SER A 343 22.17 8.40 -21.39
CA SER A 343 23.10 9.46 -21.01
C SER A 343 22.99 9.87 -19.54
N SER A 344 21.95 9.45 -18.82
CA SER A 344 21.75 9.75 -17.40
C SER A 344 22.02 8.51 -16.54
N ASN A 345 22.73 8.68 -15.43
CA ASN A 345 22.90 7.61 -14.43
C ASN A 345 21.65 7.31 -13.58
N LEU A 346 20.51 7.95 -13.90
CA LEU A 346 19.19 7.56 -13.42
C LEU A 346 18.61 6.38 -14.22
N ALA A 347 19.04 6.19 -15.48
CA ALA A 347 18.65 5.09 -16.35
C ALA A 347 19.86 4.37 -16.97
N ASN A 348 21.05 4.45 -16.36
CA ASN A 348 22.23 3.72 -16.79
C ASN A 348 23.16 3.39 -15.61
N LYS A 349 23.93 2.29 -15.73
CA LYS A 349 24.97 1.88 -14.78
C LYS A 349 26.40 2.09 -15.29
N ALA A 350 26.59 2.35 -16.58
CA ALA A 350 27.91 2.35 -17.22
C ALA A 350 28.87 3.37 -16.60
N ASP A 351 28.35 4.44 -16.00
CA ASP A 351 29.11 5.50 -15.35
C ASP A 351 29.57 5.14 -13.92
N GLY A 352 30.02 3.89 -13.71
CA GLY A 352 30.54 3.44 -12.41
C GLY A 352 29.48 3.30 -11.31
N GLY A 353 28.24 2.96 -11.69
CA GLY A 353 27.11 2.74 -10.79
C GLY A 353 26.17 3.93 -10.67
N GLY A 354 24.90 3.71 -11.05
CA GLY A 354 23.82 4.70 -11.02
C GLY A 354 22.67 4.32 -10.08
N LEU A 355 21.55 5.02 -10.21
CA LEU A 355 20.35 4.83 -9.37
C LEU A 355 19.90 3.36 -9.33
N GLN A 356 19.98 2.66 -10.46
CA GLN A 356 19.59 1.25 -10.57
C GLN A 356 20.32 0.34 -9.57
N THR A 357 21.61 0.58 -9.31
CA THR A 357 22.41 -0.24 -8.40
C THR A 357 22.07 0.08 -6.95
N MET A 358 21.94 1.37 -6.62
CA MET A 358 21.52 1.80 -5.28
C MET A 358 20.14 1.24 -4.92
N MET A 359 19.18 1.37 -5.84
CA MET A 359 17.83 0.85 -5.65
C MET A 359 17.82 -0.68 -5.47
N ALA A 360 18.54 -1.43 -6.31
CA ALA A 360 18.61 -2.89 -6.16
C ALA A 360 19.24 -3.30 -4.82
N ASN A 361 20.31 -2.62 -4.39
CA ASN A 361 20.95 -2.89 -3.10
C ASN A 361 20.02 -2.59 -1.92
N LEU A 362 19.31 -1.46 -1.97
CA LEU A 362 18.33 -1.11 -0.94
C LEU A 362 17.18 -2.12 -0.92
N TYR A 363 16.64 -2.48 -2.08
CA TYR A 363 15.52 -3.42 -2.17
C TYR A 363 15.87 -4.79 -1.55
N VAL A 364 17.06 -5.31 -1.86
CA VAL A 364 17.60 -6.53 -1.20
C VAL A 364 17.70 -6.37 0.31
N TYR A 365 18.17 -5.20 0.79
CA TYR A 365 18.27 -4.93 2.21
C TYR A 365 16.89 -4.86 2.89
N LEU A 366 15.87 -4.28 2.23
CA LEU A 366 14.50 -4.23 2.75
C LEU A 366 13.81 -5.61 2.76
N ILE A 367 14.16 -6.52 1.83
CA ILE A 367 13.73 -7.94 1.94
C ILE A 367 14.40 -8.57 3.17
N TYR A 368 15.70 -8.35 3.37
CA TYR A 368 16.43 -8.91 4.51
C TYR A 368 15.86 -8.47 5.86
N LEU A 369 15.39 -7.23 5.97
CA LEU A 369 14.73 -6.71 7.17
C LEU A 369 13.26 -7.12 7.31
N ASP A 370 12.68 -7.78 6.32
CA ASP A 370 11.24 -8.09 6.22
C ASP A 370 10.34 -6.84 6.23
N GLU A 371 10.83 -5.73 5.66
CA GLU A 371 10.13 -4.44 5.71
C GLU A 371 9.25 -4.18 4.50
N LEU A 372 9.56 -4.76 3.34
CA LEU A 372 8.71 -4.64 2.16
C LEU A 372 7.28 -5.16 2.45
N PRO A 373 6.25 -4.63 1.76
CA PRO A 373 4.88 -5.15 1.88
C PRO A 373 4.79 -6.67 1.69
N PHE A 374 5.56 -7.23 0.75
CA PHE A 374 5.55 -8.67 0.44
C PHE A 374 6.97 -9.22 0.28
N THR A 375 7.31 -10.28 0.99
CA THR A 375 8.65 -10.91 0.93
C THR A 375 8.59 -12.43 0.71
N ASP A 376 7.44 -13.07 0.93
CA ASP A 376 7.26 -14.51 0.76
C ASP A 376 6.57 -14.85 -0.56
N PRO A 377 7.24 -15.53 -1.51
CA PRO A 377 6.62 -15.93 -2.78
C PRO A 377 5.46 -16.93 -2.63
N GLU A 378 5.28 -17.56 -1.46
CA GLU A 378 4.15 -18.48 -1.23
C GLU A 378 2.78 -17.81 -1.26
N VAL A 379 2.72 -16.48 -1.06
CA VAL A 379 1.44 -15.73 -1.15
C VAL A 379 0.80 -15.78 -2.53
N LEU A 380 1.61 -15.95 -3.58
CA LEU A 380 1.16 -16.13 -4.96
C LEU A 380 1.37 -17.56 -5.47
N LYS A 381 2.50 -18.17 -5.10
CA LYS A 381 2.93 -19.50 -5.57
C LYS A 381 2.96 -19.63 -7.11
N SER A 382 3.18 -18.52 -7.82
CA SER A 382 3.10 -18.46 -9.28
C SER A 382 4.13 -19.37 -9.96
N TYR A 383 5.30 -19.56 -9.35
CA TYR A 383 6.35 -20.46 -9.86
C TYR A 383 5.87 -21.91 -10.11
N SER A 384 4.77 -22.33 -9.46
CA SER A 384 4.16 -23.66 -9.64
C SER A 384 3.10 -23.73 -10.74
N LYS A 385 2.73 -22.59 -11.34
CA LYS A 385 1.60 -22.42 -12.27
C LYS A 385 2.02 -22.70 -13.72
N THR A 386 2.66 -23.85 -13.96
CA THR A 386 3.30 -24.19 -15.25
C THR A 386 2.36 -24.13 -16.46
N THR A 387 1.06 -24.35 -16.28
CA THR A 387 0.06 -24.22 -17.36
C THR A 387 -0.04 -22.80 -17.93
N TYR A 388 0.33 -21.79 -17.15
CA TYR A 388 0.21 -20.37 -17.49
C TYR A 388 1.57 -19.71 -17.79
N LEU A 389 2.66 -20.46 -17.72
CA LEU A 389 4.02 -19.94 -17.86
C LEU A 389 4.72 -20.63 -19.02
N LYS A 390 5.57 -19.88 -19.73
CA LYS A 390 6.43 -20.46 -20.76
C LYS A 390 7.61 -21.20 -20.15
N GLY A 391 8.14 -20.68 -19.05
CA GLY A 391 9.25 -21.28 -18.31
C GLY A 391 8.80 -22.24 -17.21
N ILE A 392 9.73 -23.11 -16.79
CA ILE A 392 9.60 -23.94 -15.59
C ILE A 392 10.44 -23.30 -14.50
N TYR A 393 9.79 -22.91 -13.40
CA TYR A 393 10.42 -22.19 -12.31
C TYR A 393 10.43 -23.00 -11.02
N LYS A 394 11.29 -22.61 -10.10
CA LYS A 394 11.32 -23.15 -8.74
C LYS A 394 10.92 -22.06 -7.75
N ARG A 395 10.56 -22.45 -6.52
CA ARG A 395 10.32 -21.49 -5.44
C ARG A 395 11.51 -20.52 -5.36
N PRO A 396 11.28 -19.20 -5.49
CA PRO A 396 12.35 -18.22 -5.29
C PRO A 396 12.90 -18.31 -3.87
N VAL A 397 14.22 -18.34 -3.74
CA VAL A 397 14.90 -18.34 -2.44
C VAL A 397 15.73 -17.07 -2.36
N PHE A 398 15.33 -16.16 -1.47
CA PHE A 398 16.08 -14.94 -1.19
C PHE A 398 17.39 -15.26 -0.47
N LYS A 399 18.46 -14.55 -0.86
CA LYS A 399 19.75 -14.55 -0.17
C LYS A 399 20.35 -13.16 -0.28
N ILE A 400 20.65 -12.54 0.87
CA ILE A 400 21.46 -11.32 0.89
C ILE A 400 22.93 -11.68 0.80
N LYS A 401 23.69 -10.92 0.00
CA LYS A 401 25.14 -11.04 -0.02
C LYS A 401 25.76 -10.23 1.12
N PRO A 402 26.82 -10.73 1.79
CA PRO A 402 27.49 -10.00 2.88
C PRO A 402 28.07 -8.64 2.45
N ASP A 403 28.35 -8.46 1.16
CA ASP A 403 28.89 -7.25 0.56
C ASP A 403 27.81 -6.21 0.18
N ASN A 404 26.54 -6.42 0.54
CA ASN A 404 25.49 -5.44 0.32
C ASN A 404 25.83 -4.13 1.09
N PRO A 405 25.91 -2.97 0.43
CA PRO A 405 26.34 -1.73 1.07
C PRO A 405 25.46 -1.26 2.24
N PHE A 406 24.14 -1.46 2.15
CA PHE A 406 23.23 -1.11 3.23
C PHE A 406 23.40 -2.06 4.42
N LEU A 407 23.62 -3.35 4.17
CA LEU A 407 23.94 -4.30 5.24
C LEU A 407 25.25 -3.94 5.95
N LEU A 408 26.30 -3.59 5.22
CA LEU A 408 27.58 -3.19 5.80
C LEU A 408 27.47 -1.89 6.62
N LYS A 409 26.73 -0.92 6.09
CA LYS A 409 26.50 0.37 6.75
C LYS A 409 25.69 0.25 8.03
N TYR A 410 24.56 -0.47 7.96
CA TYR A 410 23.56 -0.48 9.03
C TYR A 410 23.61 -1.73 9.91
N LYS A 411 24.38 -2.76 9.54
CA LYS A 411 24.54 -4.03 10.27
C LYS A 411 23.20 -4.70 10.66
N GLY A 412 22.16 -4.48 9.86
CA GLY A 412 20.81 -4.99 10.10
C GLY A 412 19.99 -4.21 11.14
N GLY A 413 20.51 -3.09 11.68
CA GLY A 413 19.84 -2.29 12.72
C GLY A 413 19.23 -0.96 12.25
N GLY A 414 19.40 -0.59 10.98
CA GLY A 414 18.83 0.64 10.44
C GLY A 414 17.38 0.45 10.01
N ARG A 415 16.45 1.11 10.71
CA ARG A 415 15.08 1.42 10.24
C ARG A 415 14.99 2.91 9.93
#